data_AF-A0A382YBE4-F1
#
_entry.id   AF-A0A382YBE4-F1
#
_cell.length_a   1.000
_cell.length_b   1.000
_cell.length_c   1.000
_cell.angle_alpha   90.00
_cell.angle_beta   90.00
_cell.angle_gamma   90.00
#
_symmetry.space_group_name_H-M   'P 1'
#
loop_
_entity.id
_entity.type
_entity.pdbx_description
1 polymer ?
#
loop_
_entity_poly.entity_id
_entity_poly.type
_entity_poly.pdbx_seq_one_letter_code
_entity_poly.pdbx_strand_id
1 'polypeptide(L)'
;MLKLGIDASNIRTGGGLVHLKEILRTVDIEKYNIEKVIIWSCKKTLHEIEEKPWLKKCCEPVMEQSYLHRAIWQQKKLHSKLKEEKCDI
;
A
#
# COMPACT_ATOMS: atom_id res chain seq x y z
N MET A 1 7.89 16.67 5.39
CA MET A 1 8.51 15.32 5.45
C MET A 1 7.81 14.44 4.42
N LEU A 2 8.43 13.35 4.01
CA LEU A 2 8.01 12.57 2.83
C LEU A 2 6.85 11.61 3.15
N LYS A 3 5.84 11.54 2.30
CA LYS A 3 4.74 10.56 2.35
C LYS A 3 4.82 9.60 1.18
N LEU A 4 4.99 8.31 1.49
CA LEU A 4 5.17 7.26 0.50
C LEU A 4 3.87 6.50 0.26
N GLY A 5 3.44 6.42 -1.01
CA GLY A 5 2.35 5.56 -1.45
C GLY A 5 2.85 4.20 -1.97
N ILE A 6 2.21 3.11 -1.54
CA ILE A 6 2.50 1.75 -2.02
C ILE A 6 1.23 1.15 -2.63
N ASP A 7 1.22 0.96 -3.94
CA ASP A 7 0.19 0.16 -4.61
C ASP A 7 0.53 -1.34 -4.54
N ALA A 8 -0.09 -2.02 -3.59
CA ALA A 8 -0.01 -3.47 -3.41
C ALA A 8 -1.31 -4.17 -3.86
N SER A 9 -2.10 -3.56 -4.76
CA SER A 9 -3.39 -4.09 -5.21
C SER A 9 -3.31 -5.45 -5.92
N ASN A 10 -2.13 -5.79 -6.47
CA ASN A 10 -1.88 -7.08 -7.10
C ASN A 10 -1.11 -8.08 -6.22
N ILE A 11 -0.68 -7.69 -5.01
CA ILE A 11 -0.01 -8.58 -4.05
C ILE A 11 -1.07 -9.23 -3.17
N ARG A 12 -1.27 -10.55 -3.31
CA ARG A 12 -2.29 -11.30 -2.54
C ARG A 12 -1.75 -12.46 -1.72
N THR A 13 -0.73 -13.16 -2.23
CA THR A 13 -0.14 -14.35 -1.61
C THR A 13 1.28 -14.57 -2.14
N GLY A 14 2.00 -15.56 -1.59
CA GLY A 14 3.30 -16.00 -2.09
C GLY A 14 4.44 -15.05 -1.76
N GLY A 15 5.54 -15.15 -2.52
CA GLY A 15 6.79 -14.44 -2.23
C GLY A 15 6.65 -12.92 -2.16
N GLY A 16 5.88 -12.31 -3.06
CA GLY A 16 5.66 -10.86 -3.04
C GLY A 16 5.02 -10.35 -1.74
N LEU A 17 4.10 -11.12 -1.15
CA LEU A 17 3.51 -10.79 0.14
C LEU A 17 4.54 -10.93 1.27
N VAL A 18 5.34 -12.00 1.25
CA VAL A 18 6.41 -12.22 2.23
C VAL A 18 7.40 -11.05 2.22
N HIS A 19 7.93 -10.69 1.04
CA HIS A 19 8.87 -9.57 0.92
C HIS A 19 8.27 -8.25 1.38
N LEU A 20 7.02 -7.95 1.03
CA LEU A 20 6.34 -6.73 1.44
C LEU A 20 6.20 -6.64 2.97
N LYS A 21 5.79 -7.73 3.62
CA LYS A 21 5.68 -7.81 5.08
C LYS A 21 7.03 -7.59 5.74
N GLU A 22 8.06 -8.27 5.26
CA GLU A 22 9.41 -8.17 5.83
C GLU A 22 9.97 -6.76 5.72
N ILE A 23 9.85 -6.12 4.55
CA ILE A 23 10.28 -4.73 4.35
C ILE A 23 9.55 -3.80 5.32
N LEU A 24 8.21 -3.86 5.38
CA LEU A 24 7.43 -2.99 6.27
C LEU A 24 7.68 -3.27 7.76
N ARG A 25 8.07 -4.49 8.10
CA ARG A 25 8.38 -4.89 9.48
C ARG A 25 9.72 -4.31 9.94
N THR A 26 10.73 -4.32 9.07
CA THR A 26 12.12 -4.00 9.45
C THR A 26 12.57 -2.60 9.06
N VAL A 27 11.84 -1.91 8.19
CA VAL A 27 12.24 -0.57 7.74
C VAL A 27 12.17 0.44 8.88
N ASP A 28 13.25 1.20 9.03
CA ASP A 28 13.29 2.42 9.82
C ASP A 28 12.98 3.60 8.90
N ILE A 29 11.73 4.05 8.91
CA ILE A 29 11.26 5.12 8.03
C ILE A 29 11.85 6.50 8.37
N GLU A 30 12.23 6.72 9.63
CA GLU A 30 12.75 8.01 10.11
C GLU A 30 14.11 8.29 9.48
N LYS A 31 14.94 7.25 9.33
CA LYS A 31 16.22 7.31 8.62
C LYS A 31 16.09 7.80 7.16
N TYR A 32 14.92 7.64 6.56
CA TYR A 32 14.65 8.07 5.18
C TYR A 32 13.83 9.36 5.10
N ASN A 33 13.62 10.07 6.22
CA ASN A 33 12.75 11.24 6.32
C ASN A 33 11.31 10.99 5.83
N ILE A 34 10.87 9.72 5.88
CA ILE A 34 9.49 9.35 5.60
C ILE A 34 8.69 9.55 6.89
N GLU A 35 7.62 10.32 6.81
CA GLU A 35 6.68 10.56 7.91
C GLU A 35 5.59 9.50 7.94
N LYS A 36 5.13 9.07 6.76
CA LYS A 36 3.96 8.22 6.62
C LYS A 36 4.05 7.34 5.39
N VAL A 37 3.60 6.10 5.54
CA VAL A 37 3.41 5.17 4.43
C VAL A 37 1.92 4.89 4.29
N ILE A 38 1.39 5.02 3.08
CA ILE A 38 0.02 4.68 2.73
C ILE A 38 0.06 3.49 1.79
N ILE A 39 -0.52 2.36 2.22
CA ILE A 39 -0.54 1.13 1.44
C ILE A 39 -1.95 0.78 1.01
N TRP A 40 -2.11 0.47 -0.27
CA TRP A 40 -3.36 0.01 -0.86
C TRP A 40 -3.31 -1.47 -1.20
N SER A 41 -4.20 -2.28 -0.62
CA SER A 41 -4.33 -3.70 -0.98
C SER A 41 -5.68 -4.27 -0.59
N CYS A 42 -5.92 -5.55 -0.91
CA CYS A 42 -7.10 -6.26 -0.44
C CYS A 42 -7.02 -6.54 1.08
N LYS A 43 -8.18 -6.72 1.72
CA LYS A 43 -8.30 -6.93 3.17
C LYS A 43 -7.42 -8.07 3.67
N LYS A 44 -7.37 -9.18 2.92
CA LYS A 44 -6.54 -10.34 3.26
C LYS A 44 -5.06 -9.96 3.37
N THR A 45 -4.52 -9.22 2.40
CA THR A 45 -3.13 -8.76 2.43
C THR A 45 -2.89 -7.76 3.56
N LEU A 46 -3.79 -6.81 3.77
CA LEU A 46 -3.62 -5.79 4.82
C LEU A 46 -3.65 -6.38 6.23
N HIS A 47 -4.45 -7.43 6.45
CA HIS A 47 -4.53 -8.16 7.73
C HIS A 47 -3.23 -8.89 8.06
N GLU A 48 -2.47 -9.29 7.05
CA GLU A 48 -1.18 -9.97 7.20
C GLU A 48 -0.02 -9.02 7.53
N ILE A 49 -0.21 -7.71 7.33
CA ILE A 49 0.79 -6.69 7.61
C ILE A 49 0.63 -6.24 9.06
N GLU A 50 1.72 -6.03 9.80
CA GLU A 50 1.66 -5.52 11.17
C GLU A 50 1.10 -4.09 11.22
N GLU A 51 0.46 -3.71 12.32
CA GLU A 51 0.12 -2.30 12.58
C GLU A 51 1.38 -1.53 12.99
N LYS A 52 1.57 -0.33 12.45
CA LYS A 52 2.64 0.60 12.82
C LYS A 52 2.06 2.02 12.90
N PRO A 53 2.51 2.88 13.83
CA PRO A 53 1.99 4.24 13.97
C PRO A 53 2.06 5.09 12.70
N TRP A 54 3.08 4.84 11.87
CA TRP A 54 3.33 5.55 10.62
C TRP A 54 2.68 4.91 9.38
N LEU A 55 2.05 3.74 9.52
CA LEU A 55 1.48 2.99 8.41
C LEU A 55 -0.04 3.16 8.36
N LYS A 56 -0.54 3.69 7.24
CA LYS A 56 -1.98 3.73 6.92
C LYS A 56 -2.32 2.64 5.92
N LYS A 57 -3.23 1.74 6.31
CA LYS A 57 -3.73 0.65 5.47
C LYS A 57 -5.06 1.05 4.82
N CYS A 58 -5.11 1.01 3.50
CA CYS A 58 -6.27 1.42 2.71
C CYS A 58 -6.79 0.25 1.87
N CYS A 59 -8.07 -0.07 2.01
CA CYS A 59 -8.74 -1.04 1.15
C CYS A 59 -9.88 -0.35 0.39
N GLU A 60 -9.83 -0.41 -0.93
CA GLU A 60 -10.89 0.11 -1.80
C GLU A 60 -11.74 -1.03 -2.35
N PRO A 61 -13.04 -0.83 -2.63
CA PRO A 61 -13.91 -1.90 -3.10
C PRO A 61 -13.39 -2.67 -4.33
N VAL A 62 -12.67 -1.99 -5.22
CA VAL A 62 -12.07 -2.59 -6.43
C VAL A 62 -10.98 -3.61 -6.12
N MET A 63 -10.33 -3.53 -4.95
CA MET A 63 -9.23 -4.41 -4.56
C MET A 63 -9.71 -5.82 -4.21
N GLU A 64 -11.02 -5.97 -3.95
CA GLU A 64 -11.67 -7.27 -3.76
C GLU A 64 -12.21 -7.88 -5.06
N GLN A 65 -12.16 -7.14 -6.17
CA GLN A 65 -12.67 -7.59 -7.46
C GLN A 65 -11.62 -8.37 -8.25
N SER A 66 -11.98 -8.83 -9.46
CA SER A 66 -11.09 -9.58 -10.34
C SER A 66 -9.89 -8.75 -10.81
N TYR A 67 -8.87 -9.44 -11.36
CA TYR A 67 -7.62 -8.83 -11.81
C TYR A 67 -7.83 -7.65 -12.78
N LEU A 68 -8.73 -7.79 -13.76
CA LEU A 68 -8.99 -6.73 -14.74
C LEU A 68 -9.48 -5.43 -14.09
N HIS A 69 -10.37 -5.53 -13.11
CA HIS A 69 -10.85 -4.35 -12.37
C HIS A 69 -9.72 -3.64 -11.61
N ARG A 70 -8.80 -4.42 -11.02
CA ARG A 70 -7.63 -3.87 -10.32
C ARG A 70 -6.60 -3.25 -11.28
N ALA A 71 -6.41 -3.83 -12.46
CA ALA A 71 -5.56 -3.22 -13.48
C ALA A 71 -6.10 -1.85 -13.94
N ILE A 72 -7.43 -1.73 -14.09
CA ILE A 72 -8.07 -0.44 -14.40
C ILE A 72 -7.92 0.57 -13.25
N TRP A 73 -8.00 0.09 -12.00
CA TRP A 73 -7.74 0.93 -10.80
C TRP A 73 -6.37 1.59 -10.85
N GLN A 74 -5.33 0.80 -11.11
CA GLN A 74 -3.94 1.29 -11.12
C GLN A 74 -3.78 2.43 -12.15
N GLN A 75 -4.40 2.31 -13.32
CA GLN A 75 -4.29 3.31 -14.38
C GLN A 75 -5.10 4.59 -14.13
N LYS A 76 -6.27 4.49 -13.48
CA LYS A 76 -7.23 5.61 -13.44
C LYS A 76 -7.46 6.24 -12.08
N LYS A 77 -7.35 5.46 -11.00
CA LYS A 77 -7.78 5.90 -9.66
C LYS A 77 -6.63 6.05 -8.68
N LEU A 78 -5.53 5.32 -8.87
CA LEU A 78 -4.35 5.43 -8.01
C LEU A 78 -3.84 6.87 -7.94
N HIS A 79 -3.70 7.55 -9.08
CA HIS A 79 -3.21 8.92 -9.13
C HIS A 79 -4.09 9.92 -8.35
N SER A 80 -5.41 9.70 -8.36
CA SER A 80 -6.34 10.51 -7.56
C SER A 80 -6.16 10.27 -6.06
N LYS A 81 -5.94 9.03 -5.64
CA LYS A 81 -5.73 8.69 -4.23
C LYS A 81 -4.38 9.15 -3.70
N LEU A 82 -3.32 9.06 -4.50
CA LEU A 82 -2.03 9.64 -4.16
C LEU A 82 -2.16 11.15 -3.89
N LYS A 83 -2.92 11.86 -4.73
CA LYS A 83 -3.22 13.30 -4.53
C LYS A 83 -4.06 13.57 -3.27
N GLU A 84 -5.09 12.77 -3.03
CA GLU A 84 -5.96 12.89 -1.85
C GLU A 84 -5.17 12.71 -0.54
N GLU A 85 -4.30 11.71 -0.50
CA GLU A 85 -3.42 11.43 0.66
C GLU A 85 -2.20 12.35 0.73
N LYS A 86 -1.98 13.16 -0.31
CA LYS A 86 -0.81 14.02 -0.50
C LYS A 86 0.49 13.22 -0.43
N CYS A 87 0.53 12.07 -1.10
CA CYS A 87 1.76 11.30 -1.28
C CYS A 87 2.72 12.08 -2.17
N ASP A 88 4.00 12.05 -1.80
CA ASP A 88 5.09 12.67 -2.55
C ASP A 88 5.68 11.70 -3.59
N ILE A 89 5.67 10.40 -3.28
CA ILE A 89 6.16 9.30 -4.14
C ILE A 89 5.13 8.18 -4.15
#